data_AF-A0A200PQL0-F1
#
_entry.id   AF-A0A200PQL0-F1
#
_cell.length_a   1.000
_cell.length_b   1.000
_cell.length_c   1.000
_cell.angle_alpha   90.00
_cell.angle_beta   90.00
_cell.angle_gamma   90.00
#
_symmetry.space_group_name_H-M   'P 1'
#
loop_
_entity.id
_entity.type
_entity.pdbx_description
1 polymer ?
#
loop_
_entity_poly.entity_id
_entity_poly.type
_entity_poly.pdbx_seq_one_letter_code
_entity_poly.pdbx_strand_id
1 'polypeptide(L)'
;MWRRISVHLQSVSPWRSVLKQNNVIIRPNQRLINSASSSSATIFPFHRTAPLFSQHATSDSDTILSKGKKAVEDVMPIATGHEREEIEAELQGRNLQEMDYPEGPFGTKEAPAIIKSTYDKRIVGCPGGEGEDEHDVVWFWLEKGKPHECPVCSQFFMLEVVGPGGSPDGHDDDDHHDHH
;
A
#
# COMPACT_ATOMS: atom_id res chain seq x y z
N MET A 1 5.86 -15.58 -4.17
CA MET A 1 5.53 -16.53 -3.08
C MET A 1 4.03 -16.69 -3.08
N TRP A 2 3.54 -17.92 -3.21
CA TRP A 2 2.11 -18.19 -3.36
C TRP A 2 1.44 -18.10 -2.00
N ARG A 3 0.44 -17.24 -1.86
CA ARG A 3 -0.34 -17.10 -0.63
C ARG A 3 -1.70 -17.75 -0.85
N ARG A 4 -2.19 -18.44 0.19
CA ARG A 4 -3.50 -19.10 0.18
C ARG A 4 -4.47 -18.30 1.03
N ILE A 5 -5.70 -18.19 0.55
CA ILE A 5 -6.81 -17.62 1.33
C ILE A 5 -7.41 -18.76 2.17
N SER A 6 -7.08 -18.80 3.46
CA SER A 6 -7.82 -19.61 4.44
C SER A 6 -9.18 -18.97 4.72
N VAL A 7 -10.26 -19.54 4.21
CA VAL A 7 -11.62 -19.23 4.67
C VAL A 7 -11.88 -19.93 6.00
N HIS A 8 -11.29 -19.42 7.07
CA HIS A 8 -11.65 -19.80 8.43
C HIS A 8 -12.57 -18.75 9.04
N LEU A 9 -13.88 -18.98 8.92
CA LEU A 9 -14.89 -18.26 9.68
C LEU A 9 -14.77 -18.66 11.16
N GLN A 10 -13.98 -17.93 11.93
CA GLN A 10 -14.05 -17.99 13.39
C GLN A 10 -14.73 -16.75 13.96
N SER A 11 -15.94 -17.03 14.44
CA SER A 11 -16.77 -16.22 15.32
C SER A 11 -15.95 -15.45 16.36
N VAL A 12 -16.09 -14.12 16.33
CA VAL A 12 -15.63 -13.24 17.40
C VAL A 12 -16.34 -13.56 18.72
N SER A 13 -15.57 -13.69 19.80
CA SER A 13 -16.09 -13.62 21.17
C SER A 13 -15.42 -12.45 21.90
N PRO A 14 -16.19 -11.51 22.49
CA PRO A 14 -15.60 -10.37 23.18
C PRO A 14 -15.10 -10.77 24.57
N TRP A 15 -13.80 -10.62 24.81
CA TRP A 15 -13.23 -10.64 26.15
C TRP A 15 -13.64 -9.36 26.91
N ARG A 16 -14.35 -9.56 28.02
CA ARG A 16 -14.66 -8.53 29.01
C ARG A 16 -13.48 -8.41 29.97
N SER A 17 -12.83 -7.25 30.00
CA SER A 17 -11.91 -6.88 31.07
C SER A 17 -12.56 -5.83 31.97
N VAL A 18 -12.70 -6.17 33.25
CA VAL A 18 -13.31 -5.36 34.31
C VAL A 18 -12.36 -4.24 34.72
N LEU A 19 -12.79 -2.99 34.54
CA LEU A 19 -12.13 -1.79 35.05
C LEU A 19 -12.51 -1.58 36.53
N LYS A 20 -11.54 -1.64 37.43
CA LYS A 20 -11.69 -1.26 38.84
C LYS A 20 -11.50 0.25 38.97
N GLN A 21 -12.61 0.97 39.17
CA GLN A 21 -12.62 2.39 39.56
C GLN A 21 -12.24 2.53 41.04
N ASN A 22 -11.27 3.39 41.34
CA ASN A 22 -11.07 3.95 42.67
C ASN A 22 -11.35 5.46 42.61
N ASN A 23 -12.44 5.88 43.26
CA ASN A 23 -12.80 7.27 43.50
C ASN A 23 -11.94 7.87 44.61
N VAL A 24 -11.38 9.06 44.39
CA VAL A 24 -11.07 10.00 45.48
C VAL A 24 -11.51 11.40 45.06
N ILE A 25 -12.46 11.93 45.85
CA ILE A 25 -13.01 13.28 45.78
C ILE A 25 -12.26 14.13 46.82
N ILE A 26 -11.57 15.21 46.43
CA ILE A 26 -11.32 16.37 47.32
C ILE A 26 -11.45 17.68 46.50
N ARG A 27 -12.10 18.64 47.14
CA ARG A 27 -12.76 19.88 46.68
C ARG A 27 -11.82 21.03 46.26
N PRO A 28 -12.36 22.04 45.54
CA PRO A 28 -11.60 23.17 45.01
C PRO A 28 -11.42 24.30 46.03
N ASN A 29 -10.37 25.11 45.89
CA ASN A 29 -10.26 26.37 46.60
C ASN A 29 -10.13 27.54 45.61
N GLN A 30 -11.06 28.47 45.75
CA GLN A 30 -11.20 29.71 45.01
C GLN A 30 -10.22 30.75 45.55
N ARG A 31 -9.74 31.68 44.71
CA ARG A 31 -9.59 33.09 45.10
C ARG A 31 -9.57 34.03 43.89
N LEU A 32 -10.44 35.02 43.99
CA LEU A 32 -10.68 36.13 43.08
C LEU A 32 -9.68 37.29 43.31
N ILE A 33 -9.47 38.04 42.22
CA ILE A 33 -9.32 39.52 42.06
C ILE A 33 -8.26 40.29 42.88
N ASN A 34 -7.45 41.12 42.22
CA ASN A 34 -7.78 42.53 41.96
C ASN A 34 -6.70 43.27 41.16
N SER A 35 -7.20 44.19 40.33
CA SER A 35 -6.49 45.19 39.53
C SER A 35 -6.02 46.40 40.36
N ALA A 36 -5.01 47.13 39.88
CA ALA A 36 -4.91 48.61 39.81
C ALA A 36 -3.47 49.03 39.43
N SER A 37 -3.24 49.68 38.28
CA SER A 37 -2.95 51.13 38.11
C SER A 37 -1.45 51.47 38.38
N SER A 38 -0.72 52.34 37.68
CA SER A 38 -1.03 53.37 36.70
C SER A 38 0.27 53.85 35.99
N SER A 39 0.10 54.44 34.80
CA SER A 39 0.87 55.54 34.18
C SER A 39 2.39 55.45 33.96
N SER A 40 2.81 55.59 32.69
CA SER A 40 3.55 56.78 32.21
C SER A 40 3.70 56.76 30.69
N ALA A 41 3.37 57.89 30.06
CA ALA A 41 3.53 58.14 28.64
C ALA A 41 4.97 58.50 28.31
N THR A 42 5.57 57.84 27.33
CA THR A 42 6.74 58.33 26.61
C THR A 42 6.55 58.10 25.11
N ILE A 43 6.59 59.21 24.37
CA ILE A 43 6.50 59.27 22.92
C ILE A 43 7.87 58.83 22.37
N PHE A 44 7.91 57.76 21.59
CA PHE A 44 9.06 57.38 20.78
C PHE A 44 8.66 57.38 19.30
N PRO A 45 9.37 58.12 18.42
CA PRO A 45 9.12 58.08 16.99
C PRO A 45 10.01 56.97 16.40
N PHE A 46 9.50 55.75 16.34
CA PHE A 46 10.11 54.70 15.54
C PHE A 46 9.07 54.03 14.65
N HIS A 47 9.41 53.99 13.36
CA HIS A 47 8.54 53.63 12.25
C HIS A 47 7.90 52.25 12.43
N ARG A 48 6.58 52.19 12.29
CA ARG A 48 5.80 50.96 12.19
C ARG A 48 6.10 50.32 10.84
N THR A 49 7.03 49.36 10.79
CA THR A 49 7.09 48.44 9.65
C THR A 49 5.79 47.64 9.64
N ALA A 50 5.09 47.65 8.51
CA ALA A 50 3.91 46.83 8.30
C ALA A 50 4.33 45.35 8.43
N PRO A 51 3.57 44.49 9.13
CA PRO A 51 3.79 43.05 9.03
C PRO A 51 3.39 42.62 7.62
N LEU A 52 4.38 42.42 6.76
CA LEU A 52 4.24 41.75 5.46
C LEU A 52 4.07 40.24 5.64
N PHE A 53 3.08 39.81 6.42
CA PHE A 53 2.54 38.45 6.34
C PHE A 53 1.07 38.54 6.73
N SER A 54 0.24 38.84 5.73
CA SER A 54 -1.18 38.55 5.81
C SER A 54 -1.30 37.02 5.89
N GLN A 55 -1.68 36.53 7.07
CA GLN A 55 -2.12 35.15 7.21
C GLN A 55 -3.38 35.01 6.35
N HIS A 56 -3.25 34.39 5.19
CA HIS A 56 -4.39 33.80 4.52
C HIS A 56 -4.89 32.66 5.41
N ALA A 57 -5.79 32.99 6.33
CA ALA A 57 -6.71 32.03 6.90
C ALA A 57 -7.54 31.48 5.72
N THR A 58 -7.22 30.29 5.25
CA THR A 58 -8.10 29.56 4.35
C THR A 58 -9.35 29.22 5.17
N SER A 59 -10.41 29.98 4.91
CA SER A 59 -11.73 29.76 5.45
C SER A 59 -12.20 28.37 5.04
N ASP A 60 -12.38 27.48 6.02
CA ASP A 60 -13.20 26.28 5.91
C ASP A 60 -14.61 26.67 5.46
N SER A 61 -14.92 26.45 4.19
CA SER A 61 -16.30 26.41 3.70
C SER A 61 -16.32 25.78 2.32
N ASP A 62 -16.18 24.46 2.25
CA ASP A 62 -16.94 23.58 1.33
C ASP A 62 -16.47 22.12 1.42
N THR A 63 -16.58 21.52 2.62
CA THR A 63 -16.16 20.12 2.86
C THR A 63 -17.31 19.19 3.21
N ILE A 64 -18.50 19.41 2.64
CA ILE A 64 -19.66 18.51 2.82
C ILE A 64 -20.19 17.93 1.48
N LEU A 65 -19.62 18.29 0.33
CA LEU A 65 -20.13 17.84 -0.98
C LEU A 65 -19.06 17.39 -2.00
N SER A 66 -17.94 16.86 -1.53
CA SER A 66 -17.18 15.86 -2.30
C SER A 66 -16.64 14.80 -1.36
N LYS A 67 -16.95 13.54 -1.64
CA LYS A 67 -16.29 12.40 -1.03
C LYS A 67 -14.84 12.43 -1.55
N GLY A 68 -14.02 13.23 -0.85
CA GLY A 68 -12.77 13.79 -1.32
C GLY A 68 -11.74 12.72 -1.67
N LYS A 69 -11.36 12.67 -2.95
CA LYS A 69 -10.13 12.01 -3.34
C LYS A 69 -8.99 12.88 -2.83
N LYS A 70 -8.30 12.44 -1.78
CA LYS A 70 -7.04 13.08 -1.35
C LYS A 70 -6.05 13.00 -2.51
N ALA A 71 -5.38 14.10 -2.81
CA ALA A 71 -4.32 14.12 -3.81
C ALA A 71 -2.97 13.76 -3.16
N VAL A 72 -1.97 13.42 -3.96
CA VAL A 72 -0.62 13.16 -3.43
C VAL A 72 -0.04 14.41 -2.78
N GLU A 73 -0.34 15.58 -3.36
CA GLU A 73 0.10 16.89 -2.86
C GLU A 73 -0.36 17.17 -1.43
N ASP A 74 -1.54 16.67 -1.05
CA ASP A 74 -2.10 16.84 0.30
C ASP A 74 -1.38 15.99 1.35
N VAL A 75 -0.75 14.89 0.93
CA VAL A 75 -0.07 13.94 1.81
C VAL A 75 1.43 14.24 1.86
N MET A 76 2.07 14.34 0.69
CA MET A 76 3.50 14.59 0.52
C MET A 76 3.75 15.51 -0.71
N PRO A 77 3.77 16.84 -0.53
CA PRO A 77 3.81 17.80 -1.63
C PRO A 77 5.11 17.78 -2.45
N ILE A 78 6.19 17.23 -1.89
CA ILE A 78 7.50 17.12 -2.56
C ILE A 78 7.76 15.73 -3.17
N ALA A 79 6.80 14.80 -3.11
CA ALA A 79 6.96 13.46 -3.66
C ALA A 79 7.04 13.49 -5.18
N THR A 80 8.04 12.80 -5.75
CA THR A 80 8.27 12.70 -7.20
C THR A 80 8.72 11.28 -7.58
N GLY A 81 8.64 10.93 -8.86
CA GLY A 81 9.04 9.60 -9.35
C GLY A 81 8.23 8.46 -8.72
N HIS A 82 8.90 7.36 -8.37
CA HIS A 82 8.24 6.16 -7.80
C HIS A 82 7.58 6.44 -6.44
N GLU A 83 8.11 7.37 -5.64
CA GLU A 83 7.50 7.76 -4.36
C GLU A 83 6.08 8.31 -4.60
N ARG A 84 5.92 9.20 -5.59
CA ARG A 84 4.62 9.77 -5.95
C ARG A 84 3.66 8.69 -6.47
N GLU A 85 4.16 7.79 -7.31
CA GLU A 85 3.36 6.73 -7.93
C GLU A 85 2.79 5.76 -6.88
N GLU A 86 3.59 5.39 -5.89
CA GLU A 86 3.19 4.54 -4.77
C GLU A 86 2.12 5.22 -3.91
N ILE A 87 2.31 6.49 -3.53
CA ILE A 87 1.31 7.23 -2.75
C ILE A 87 0.00 7.40 -3.52
N GLU A 88 0.06 7.70 -4.82
CA GLU A 88 -1.13 7.79 -5.66
C GLU A 88 -1.89 6.45 -5.73
N ALA A 89 -1.16 5.34 -5.79
CA ALA A 89 -1.73 4.00 -5.77
C ALA A 89 -2.48 3.72 -4.47
N GLU A 90 -1.84 3.98 -3.33
CA GLU A 90 -2.42 3.78 -2.02
C GLU A 90 -3.67 4.64 -1.78
N LEU A 91 -3.64 5.90 -2.22
CA LEU A 91 -4.78 6.82 -2.13
C LEU A 91 -5.98 6.35 -2.99
N GLN A 92 -5.70 5.69 -4.12
CA GLN A 92 -6.72 5.06 -4.96
C GLN A 92 -7.14 3.67 -4.46
N GLY A 93 -6.47 3.13 -3.43
CA GLY A 93 -6.70 1.80 -2.89
C GLY A 93 -6.24 0.67 -3.82
N ARG A 94 -5.31 0.95 -4.75
CA ARG A 94 -4.70 -0.06 -5.63
C ARG A 94 -3.32 -0.45 -5.11
N ASN A 95 -2.93 -1.72 -5.27
CA ASN A 95 -1.58 -2.18 -4.95
C ASN A 95 -0.78 -2.35 -6.25
N LEU A 96 0.36 -1.67 -6.36
CA LEU A 96 1.22 -1.74 -7.55
C LEU A 96 1.82 -3.13 -7.80
N GLN A 97 2.03 -3.91 -6.73
CA GLN A 97 2.73 -5.20 -6.75
C GLN A 97 1.77 -6.40 -6.61
N GLU A 98 0.47 -6.20 -6.87
CA GLU A 98 -0.55 -7.25 -6.71
C GLU A 98 -0.18 -8.55 -7.45
N MET A 99 0.39 -8.41 -8.64
CA MET A 99 0.83 -9.53 -9.47
C MET A 99 2.00 -10.36 -8.90
N ASP A 100 2.76 -9.84 -7.93
CA ASP A 100 3.92 -10.54 -7.36
C ASP A 100 3.57 -11.63 -6.35
N TYR A 101 2.33 -11.59 -5.89
CA TYR A 101 1.78 -12.50 -4.90
C TYR A 101 0.60 -13.27 -5.51
N PRO A 102 0.85 -14.21 -6.44
CA PRO A 102 -0.22 -15.02 -6.99
C PRO A 102 -0.89 -15.84 -5.88
N GLU A 103 -2.21 -15.78 -5.84
CA GLU A 103 -3.06 -16.54 -4.92
C GLU A 103 -4.08 -17.34 -5.74
N GLY A 104 -4.30 -18.58 -5.36
CA GLY A 104 -5.22 -19.45 -6.08
C GLY A 104 -5.26 -20.88 -5.54
N PRO A 105 -6.21 -21.69 -6.03
CA PRO A 105 -6.27 -23.11 -5.70
C PRO A 105 -5.07 -23.88 -6.27
N PHE A 106 -4.93 -25.13 -5.82
CA PHE A 106 -3.96 -26.05 -6.40
C PHE A 106 -4.25 -26.27 -7.90
N GLY A 107 -3.24 -26.02 -8.73
CA GLY A 107 -3.36 -26.09 -10.19
C GLY A 107 -3.40 -27.53 -10.70
N THR A 108 -4.44 -27.87 -11.44
CA THR A 108 -4.60 -29.17 -12.09
C THR A 108 -4.39 -29.05 -13.60
N LYS A 109 -4.27 -30.18 -14.31
CA LYS A 109 -4.10 -30.17 -15.77
C LYS A 109 -5.23 -29.44 -16.51
N GLU A 110 -6.47 -29.60 -16.05
CA GLU A 110 -7.66 -28.97 -16.65
C GLU A 110 -7.86 -27.53 -16.17
N ALA A 111 -7.47 -27.24 -14.93
CA ALA A 111 -7.54 -25.92 -14.31
C ALA A 111 -6.17 -25.55 -13.73
N PRO A 112 -5.22 -25.13 -14.58
CA PRO A 112 -3.87 -24.78 -14.12
C PRO A 112 -3.91 -23.51 -13.29
N ALA A 113 -2.92 -23.36 -12.42
CA ALA A 113 -2.80 -22.15 -11.64
C ALA A 113 -2.17 -21.04 -12.49
N ILE A 114 -2.93 -19.94 -12.63
CA ILE A 114 -2.60 -18.84 -13.54
C ILE A 114 -1.62 -17.87 -12.88
N ILE A 115 -0.52 -17.59 -13.57
CA ILE A 115 0.51 -16.65 -13.13
C ILE A 115 0.57 -15.47 -14.07
N LYS A 116 0.25 -14.31 -13.53
CA LYS A 116 0.34 -13.04 -14.24
C LYS A 116 1.80 -12.62 -14.40
N SER A 117 2.14 -12.04 -15.54
CA SER A 117 3.47 -11.52 -15.85
C SER A 117 3.40 -10.34 -16.81
N THR A 118 4.26 -9.34 -16.67
CA THR A 118 4.39 -8.26 -17.68
C THR A 118 5.08 -8.75 -18.95
N TYR A 119 5.98 -9.74 -18.82
CA TYR A 119 6.81 -10.32 -19.88
C TYR A 119 6.32 -11.72 -20.29
N ASP A 120 6.82 -12.24 -21.42
CA ASP A 120 6.44 -13.57 -21.93
C ASP A 120 7.09 -14.73 -21.13
N LYS A 121 7.96 -14.42 -20.16
CA LYS A 121 8.65 -15.39 -19.31
C LYS A 121 8.84 -14.85 -17.89
N ARG A 122 8.57 -15.68 -16.87
CA ARG A 122 8.68 -15.31 -15.44
C ARG A 122 9.26 -16.45 -14.60
N ILE A 123 10.07 -16.11 -13.60
CA ILE A 123 10.54 -17.08 -12.59
C ILE A 123 9.42 -17.32 -11.57
N VAL A 124 9.09 -18.60 -11.34
CA VAL A 124 8.04 -19.03 -10.40
C VAL A 124 8.64 -20.02 -9.41
N GLY A 125 8.23 -19.90 -8.15
CA GLY A 125 8.58 -20.83 -7.07
C GLY A 125 7.34 -21.56 -6.58
N CYS A 126 7.34 -22.89 -6.63
CA CYS A 126 6.29 -23.76 -6.09
C CYS A 126 6.72 -24.29 -4.70
N PRO A 127 6.03 -23.92 -3.61
CA PRO A 127 6.27 -24.47 -2.26
C PRO A 127 5.49 -25.77 -1.98
N GLY A 128 4.76 -26.29 -2.97
CA GLY A 128 3.93 -27.49 -2.81
C GLY A 128 2.48 -27.24 -2.39
N GLY A 129 1.79 -28.37 -2.21
CA GLY A 129 0.40 -28.51 -1.80
C GLY A 129 0.18 -28.38 -0.29
N GLU A 130 -0.99 -28.78 0.18
CA GLU A 130 -1.25 -28.98 1.62
C GLU A 130 -1.05 -30.47 1.94
N GLY A 131 -0.55 -30.80 3.14
CA GLY A 131 -0.41 -32.20 3.56
C GLY A 131 0.78 -32.89 2.90
N GLU A 132 0.55 -34.01 2.22
CA GLU A 132 1.62 -34.84 1.64
C GLU A 132 2.31 -34.20 0.43
N ASP A 133 1.68 -33.19 -0.17
CA ASP A 133 2.21 -32.47 -1.32
C ASP A 133 3.10 -31.26 -0.93
N GLU A 134 3.33 -31.03 0.37
CA GLU A 134 4.27 -30.00 0.86
C GLU A 134 5.72 -30.39 0.55
N HIS A 135 6.50 -29.46 0.00
CA HIS A 135 7.91 -29.71 -0.33
C HIS A 135 8.73 -28.41 -0.33
N ASP A 136 10.06 -28.53 -0.35
CA ASP A 136 10.96 -27.39 -0.50
C ASP A 136 10.70 -26.63 -1.81
N VAL A 137 10.96 -25.31 -1.81
CA VAL A 137 10.61 -24.46 -2.96
C VAL A 137 11.36 -24.89 -4.21
N VAL A 138 10.60 -25.30 -5.23
CA VAL A 138 11.13 -25.58 -6.58
C VAL A 138 10.99 -24.32 -7.43
N TRP A 139 12.11 -23.79 -7.90
CA TRP A 139 12.17 -22.64 -8.79
C TRP A 139 12.29 -23.08 -10.24
N PHE A 140 11.50 -22.46 -11.12
CA PHE A 140 11.54 -22.74 -12.55
C PHE A 140 11.16 -21.50 -13.37
N TRP A 141 11.55 -21.55 -14.64
CA TRP A 141 11.10 -20.59 -15.64
C TRP A 141 9.75 -21.02 -16.20
N LEU A 142 8.75 -20.15 -16.09
CA LEU A 142 7.45 -20.32 -16.70
C LEU A 142 7.38 -19.47 -17.98
N GLU A 143 7.05 -20.08 -19.10
CA GLU A 143 6.97 -19.44 -20.42
C GLU A 143 5.53 -19.35 -20.90
N LYS A 144 5.20 -18.27 -21.62
CA LYS A 144 3.90 -18.10 -22.25
C LYS A 144 3.58 -19.25 -23.21
N GLY A 145 2.34 -19.74 -23.14
CA GLY A 145 1.85 -20.81 -24.02
C GLY A 145 2.40 -22.21 -23.72
N LYS A 146 3.30 -22.35 -22.74
CA LYS A 146 3.84 -23.65 -22.31
C LYS A 146 3.45 -23.90 -20.85
N PRO A 147 2.46 -24.76 -20.58
CA PRO A 147 2.14 -25.13 -19.21
C PRO A 147 3.34 -25.87 -18.59
N HIS A 148 3.62 -25.57 -17.32
CA HIS A 148 4.67 -26.23 -16.55
C HIS A 148 4.05 -27.09 -15.44
N GLU A 149 4.57 -28.29 -15.27
CA GLU A 149 4.18 -29.20 -14.19
C GLU A 149 5.32 -29.25 -13.16
N CYS A 150 5.01 -29.01 -11.88
CA CYS A 150 6.00 -29.14 -10.83
C CYS A 150 6.44 -30.61 -10.69
N PRO A 151 7.76 -30.91 -10.68
CA PRO A 151 8.25 -32.28 -10.65
C PRO A 151 8.03 -33.01 -9.31
N VAL A 152 7.57 -32.30 -8.26
CA VAL A 152 7.38 -32.87 -6.92
C VAL A 152 5.90 -33.04 -6.60
N CYS A 153 5.12 -31.96 -6.57
CA CYS A 153 3.68 -32.03 -6.27
C CYS A 153 2.78 -32.22 -7.50
N SER A 154 3.32 -32.25 -8.73
CA SER A 154 2.53 -32.38 -9.97
C SER A 154 1.50 -31.26 -10.18
N GLN A 155 1.70 -30.09 -9.57
CA GLN A 155 0.87 -28.90 -9.80
C GLN A 155 1.13 -28.32 -11.20
N PHE A 156 0.08 -27.92 -11.89
CA PHE A 156 0.16 -27.26 -13.20
C PHE A 156 0.12 -25.74 -13.08
N PHE A 157 0.98 -25.07 -13.85
CA PHE A 157 1.13 -23.62 -13.91
C PHE A 157 1.02 -23.14 -15.35
N MET A 158 0.34 -22.00 -15.55
CA MET A 158 0.25 -21.36 -16.87
C MET A 158 0.45 -19.86 -16.74
N LEU A 159 1.22 -19.27 -17.67
CA LEU A 159 1.52 -17.84 -17.64
C LEU A 159 0.51 -17.05 -18.46
N GLU A 160 -0.05 -16.01 -17.85
CA GLU A 160 -0.90 -15.00 -18.46
C GLU A 160 -0.13 -13.69 -18.55
N VAL A 161 0.03 -13.14 -19.75
CA VAL A 161 0.74 -11.87 -19.95
C VAL A 161 -0.23 -10.72 -19.77
N VAL A 162 0.04 -9.86 -18.78
CA VAL A 162 -0.68 -8.62 -18.48
C VAL A 162 0.25 -7.43 -18.71
N GLY A 163 0.36 -7.02 -19.97
CA GLY A 163 1.28 -5.95 -20.36
C GLY A 163 1.72 -6.07 -21.83
N PRO A 164 2.80 -5.35 -22.20
CA PRO A 164 3.33 -5.39 -23.56
C PRO A 164 3.88 -6.78 -23.96
N GLY A 165 4.28 -7.63 -23.01
CA GLY A 165 4.96 -8.90 -23.30
C GLY A 165 6.42 -8.69 -23.67
N GLY A 166 6.99 -9.64 -24.42
CA GLY A 166 8.39 -9.61 -24.85
C GLY A 166 9.34 -10.36 -23.91
N SER A 167 10.59 -10.51 -24.38
CA SER A 167 11.67 -11.12 -23.59
C SER A 167 12.03 -10.23 -22.41
N PRO A 168 12.14 -10.76 -21.17
CA PRO A 168 12.55 -9.97 -20.02
C PRO A 168 13.97 -9.39 -20.15
N ASP A 169 14.80 -9.97 -21.03
CA ASP A 169 16.19 -9.54 -21.24
C ASP A 169 16.33 -8.45 -22.32
N GLY A 170 15.24 -8.04 -22.98
CA GLY A 170 15.24 -6.97 -24.00
C GLY A 170 16.03 -7.29 -25.28
N HIS A 171 16.43 -8.56 -25.45
CA HIS A 171 16.98 -9.08 -26.70
C HIS A 171 15.84 -9.84 -27.37
N ASP A 172 15.03 -9.13 -28.14
CA ASP A 172 14.19 -9.79 -29.12
C ASP A 172 15.15 -10.30 -30.21
N ASP A 173 14.98 -11.56 -30.62
CA ASP A 173 15.84 -12.23 -31.59
C ASP A 173 15.67 -11.59 -32.98
N ASP A 174 16.16 -10.37 -33.17
CA ASP A 174 16.29 -9.73 -34.47
C ASP A 174 17.31 -10.53 -35.28
N ASP A 175 16.78 -11.42 -36.12
CA ASP A 175 17.37 -11.99 -37.33
C ASP A 175 18.91 -11.97 -37.36
N HIS A 176 19.52 -13.07 -36.89
CA HIS A 176 20.86 -13.43 -37.33
C HIS A 176 20.81 -13.70 -38.84
N HIS A 177 21.02 -12.64 -39.62
CA HIS A 177 21.28 -12.70 -41.04
C HIS A 177 22.35 -13.75 -41.33
N ASP A 178 21.97 -14.72 -42.16
CA ASP A 178 22.84 -15.66 -42.85
C ASP A 178 24.05 -14.92 -43.46
N HIS A 179 25.22 -15.12 -42.89
CA HIS A 179 26.47 -14.89 -43.60
C HIS A 179 26.88 -16.21 -44.27
N HIS A 180 26.54 -16.27 -45.57
CA HIS A 180 27.05 -17.20 -46.57
C HIS A 180 28.58 -17.36 -46.53
#